data_AF-A0A9E4CBH9-F1
#
_entry.id   AF-A0A9E4CBH9-F1
#
_cell.length_a   1.000
_cell.length_b   1.000
_cell.length_c   1.000
_cell.angle_alpha   90.00
_cell.angle_beta   90.00
_cell.angle_gamma   90.00
#
_symmetry.space_group_name_H-M   'P 1'
#
loop_
_entity.id
_entity.type
_entity.pdbx_description
1 polymer ?
#
loop_
_entity_poly.entity_id
_entity_poly.type
_entity_poly.pdbx_seq_one_letter_code
_entity_poly.pdbx_strand_id
1 'polypeptide(L)'
;MEIKGASVSVRFRKLLGGSVLKGTVFNKWESVDTHLKVESDEPADRLAHLIKNAKNGCFAEALISEPVPLNSTIEVNGEPFKIEGVTTD
;
A
#
# COMPACT_ATOMS: atom_id res chain seq x y z
N MET A 1 9.83 24.65 11.57
CA MET A 1 8.80 23.63 11.32
C MET A 1 8.77 22.71 12.52
N GLU A 2 7.94 23.05 13.48
CA GLU A 2 7.76 22.31 14.73
C GLU A 2 6.44 21.55 14.71
N ILE A 3 6.49 20.24 15.00
CA ILE A 3 5.33 19.38 15.15
C ILE A 3 5.30 18.88 16.60
N LYS A 4 4.26 19.24 17.34
CA LYS A 4 4.07 18.86 18.75
C LYS A 4 3.58 17.42 18.90
N GLY A 5 2.82 16.95 17.92
CA GLY A 5 2.30 15.60 17.87
C GLY A 5 1.79 15.25 16.48
N ALA A 6 1.90 13.98 16.12
CA ALA A 6 1.30 13.43 14.91
C ALA A 6 0.82 12.01 15.17
N SER A 7 -0.36 11.67 14.67
CA SER A 7 -0.87 10.31 14.70
C SER A 7 -1.64 10.01 13.41
N VAL A 8 -1.56 8.76 12.95
CA VAL A 8 -2.31 8.32 11.77
C VAL A 8 -3.11 7.08 12.12
N SER A 9 -4.38 7.07 11.74
CA SER A 9 -5.21 5.88 11.72
C SER A 9 -5.38 5.41 10.28
N VAL A 10 -5.14 4.13 10.03
CA VAL A 10 -5.33 3.51 8.71
C VAL A 10 -6.31 2.37 8.84
N ARG A 11 -7.35 2.35 8.00
CA ARG A 11 -8.35 1.29 7.93
C ARG A 11 -8.36 0.70 6.53
N PHE A 12 -8.22 -0.61 6.46
CA PHE A 12 -8.34 -1.35 5.21
C PHE A 12 -9.65 -2.14 5.19
N ARG A 13 -10.38 -2.09 4.08
CA ARG A 13 -11.49 -3.00 3.78
C ARG A 13 -11.02 -4.01 2.76
N LYS A 14 -10.90 -5.26 3.20
CA LYS A 14 -10.34 -6.37 2.43
C LYS A 14 -11.35 -7.49 2.30
N LEU A 15 -11.46 -8.05 1.10
CA LEU A 15 -12.18 -9.28 0.81
C LEU A 15 -11.20 -10.37 0.40
N LEU A 16 -11.13 -11.44 1.19
CA LEU A 16 -10.36 -12.66 0.89
C LEU A 16 -11.32 -13.83 0.87
N GLY A 17 -11.27 -14.63 -0.18
CA GLY A 17 -12.15 -15.80 -0.31
C GLY A 17 -11.65 -16.79 -1.35
N GLY A 18 -12.50 -17.75 -1.68
CA GLY A 18 -12.22 -18.81 -2.64
C GLY A 18 -11.77 -20.12 -1.98
N SER A 19 -11.22 -21.02 -2.79
CA SER A 19 -10.75 -22.33 -2.35
C SER A 19 -9.36 -22.62 -2.90
N VAL A 20 -8.45 -23.03 -2.01
CA VAL A 20 -7.10 -23.48 -2.38
C VAL A 20 -7.18 -24.69 -3.31
N LEU A 21 -7.95 -25.71 -2.93
CA LEU A 21 -8.09 -26.95 -3.72
C LEU A 21 -8.69 -26.72 -5.10
N LYS A 22 -9.58 -25.74 -5.24
CA LYS A 22 -10.20 -25.40 -6.53
C LYS A 22 -9.43 -24.34 -7.33
N GLY A 23 -8.32 -23.80 -6.80
CA GLY A 23 -7.56 -22.73 -7.46
C GLY A 23 -8.33 -21.41 -7.62
N THR A 24 -9.31 -21.13 -6.76
CA THR A 24 -10.18 -19.94 -6.86
C THR A 24 -9.88 -18.89 -5.79
N VAL A 25 -8.74 -18.98 -5.10
CA VAL A 25 -8.35 -18.00 -4.08
C VAL A 25 -8.24 -16.63 -4.73
N PHE A 26 -8.86 -15.64 -4.11
CA PHE A 26 -8.75 -14.25 -4.53
C PHE A 26 -8.60 -13.35 -3.31
N ASN A 27 -7.93 -12.22 -3.53
CA ASN A 27 -7.79 -11.16 -2.54
C ASN A 27 -8.06 -9.83 -3.22
N LYS A 28 -8.93 -9.02 -2.64
CA LYS A 28 -9.31 -7.71 -3.13
C LYS A 28 -9.32 -6.71 -1.99
N TRP A 29 -8.98 -5.47 -2.31
CA TRP A 29 -9.16 -4.33 -1.41
C TRP A 29 -10.32 -3.49 -1.95
N GLU A 30 -11.31 -3.20 -1.10
CA GLU A 30 -12.45 -2.35 -1.46
C GLU A 30 -12.16 -0.88 -1.18
N SER A 31 -11.48 -0.59 -0.07
CA SER A 31 -11.05 0.76 0.28
C SER A 31 -9.88 0.74 1.26
N VAL A 32 -9.11 1.83 1.24
CA VAL A 32 -8.14 2.18 2.28
C VAL A 32 -8.40 3.61 2.72
N ASP A 33 -8.70 3.78 3.99
CA ASP A 33 -9.01 5.07 4.60
C ASP A 33 -7.84 5.48 5.51
N THR A 34 -7.32 6.70 5.35
CA THR A 34 -6.29 7.26 6.24
C THR A 34 -6.82 8.50 6.95
N HIS A 35 -6.50 8.66 8.22
CA HIS A 35 -6.81 9.83 9.01
C HIS A 35 -5.57 10.30 9.76
N LEU A 36 -4.91 11.32 9.22
CA LEU A 36 -3.73 11.96 9.81
C LEU A 36 -4.16 13.13 10.70
N LYS A 37 -3.74 13.11 11.95
CA LYS A 37 -3.85 14.22 12.91
C LYS A 37 -2.46 14.79 13.15
N VAL A 38 -2.35 16.12 13.13
CA VAL A 38 -1.11 16.86 13.39
C VAL A 38 -1.43 17.99 14.36
N GLU A 39 -0.61 18.13 15.40
CA GLU A 39 -0.65 19.22 16.37
C GLU A 39 0.56 20.12 16.14
N SER A 40 0.32 21.38 15.78
CA SER A 40 1.36 22.37 15.49
C SER A 40 0.76 23.78 15.52
N ASP A 41 1.59 24.77 15.86
CA ASP A 41 1.25 26.20 15.77
C ASP A 41 1.82 26.84 14.49
N GLU A 42 2.41 26.06 13.58
CA GLU A 42 2.99 26.59 12.34
C GLU A 42 1.89 27.11 11.39
N PRO A 43 2.23 28.12 10.55
CA PRO A 43 1.35 28.62 9.51
C PRO A 43 0.79 27.53 8.57
N ALA A 44 -0.45 27.72 8.13
CA ALA A 44 -1.19 26.74 7.33
C ALA A 44 -0.50 26.37 6.00
N ASP A 45 0.17 27.33 5.35
CA ASP A 45 0.92 27.12 4.11
C ASP A 45 2.12 26.18 4.32
N ARG A 46 2.84 26.33 5.44
CA ARG A 46 3.94 25.44 5.83
C ARG A 46 3.45 24.03 6.15
N LEU A 47 2.34 23.93 6.89
CA LEU A 47 1.72 22.64 7.21
C LEU A 47 1.22 21.93 5.95
N ALA A 48 0.60 22.65 5.03
CA ALA A 48 0.16 22.09 3.75
C ALA A 48 1.33 21.57 2.92
N HIS A 49 2.43 22.33 2.85
CA HIS A 49 3.63 21.90 2.15
C HIS A 49 4.24 20.62 2.76
N LEU A 50 4.37 20.58 4.09
CA LEU A 50 4.84 19.39 4.81
C LEU A 50 3.94 18.17 4.56
N ILE A 51 2.64 18.32 4.78
CA ILE A 51 1.69 17.21 4.66
C ILE A 51 1.69 16.67 3.22
N LYS A 52 1.75 17.55 2.22
CA LYS A 52 1.86 17.15 0.82
C LYS A 52 3.13 16.34 0.56
N ASN A 53 4.27 16.78 1.08
CA ASN A 53 5.53 16.04 0.93
C ASN A 53 5.47 14.69 1.66
N ALA A 54 4.89 14.63 2.86
CA ALA A 54 4.73 13.38 3.61
C ALA A 54 3.84 12.37 2.87
N LYS A 55 2.73 12.83 2.28
CA LYS A 55 1.82 12.01 1.47
C LYS A 55 2.50 11.52 0.19
N ASN A 56 3.15 12.42 -0.54
CA ASN A 56 3.91 12.06 -1.76
C ASN A 56 5.08 11.11 -1.48
N GLY A 57 5.68 11.18 -0.29
CA GLY A 57 6.77 10.29 0.12
C GLY A 57 6.31 8.98 0.75
N CYS A 58 5.00 8.79 0.96
CA CYS A 58 4.49 7.59 1.61
C CYS A 58 4.45 6.42 0.61
N PHE A 59 5.44 5.54 0.69
CA PHE A 59 5.54 4.37 -0.20
C PHE A 59 4.26 3.50 -0.20
N ALA A 60 3.58 3.40 0.95
CA ALA A 60 2.37 2.59 1.08
C ALA A 60 1.19 3.21 0.32
N GLU A 61 1.04 4.54 0.35
CA GLU A 61 0.00 5.21 -0.43
C GLU A 61 0.29 5.14 -1.93
N ALA A 62 1.55 5.29 -2.34
CA ALA A 62 1.98 5.10 -3.73
C ALA A 62 1.66 3.68 -4.22
N LEU A 63 2.03 2.64 -3.44
CA LEU A 63 1.76 1.23 -3.78
C LEU A 63 0.26 0.92 -3.95
N ILE A 64 -0.61 1.66 -3.27
CA ILE A 64 -2.07 1.49 -3.38
C ILE A 64 -2.65 2.27 -4.55
N SER A 65 -2.11 3.46 -4.85
CA SER A 65 -2.68 4.39 -5.82
C SER A 65 -2.10 4.27 -7.23
N GLU A 66 -0.94 3.66 -7.38
CA GLU A 66 -0.26 3.52 -8.66
C GLU A 66 -0.39 2.10 -9.23
N PRO A 67 -0.87 1.94 -10.48
CA PRO A 67 -0.85 0.66 -11.16
C PRO A 67 0.57 0.36 -11.67
N VAL A 68 1.36 -0.35 -10.86
CA VAL A 68 2.71 -0.80 -11.26
C VAL A 68 2.71 -2.30 -11.59
N PRO A 69 3.44 -2.75 -12.64
CA PRO A 69 3.60 -4.17 -12.92
C PRO A 69 4.27 -4.90 -11.76
N LEU A 70 3.65 -5.99 -11.29
CA LEU A 70 4.25 -6.88 -10.30
C LEU A 70 4.99 -8.02 -11.00
N ASN A 71 6.32 -7.91 -11.06
CA ASN A 71 7.16 -8.94 -11.64
C ASN A 71 7.55 -9.95 -10.55
N SER A 72 7.06 -11.18 -10.65
CA SER A 72 7.37 -12.26 -9.69
C SER A 72 8.22 -13.34 -10.34
N THR A 73 9.14 -13.91 -9.59
CA THR A 73 9.91 -15.12 -9.97
C THR A 73 9.79 -16.14 -8.86
N ILE A 74 9.68 -17.42 -9.20
CA ILE A 74 9.48 -18.50 -8.23
C ILE A 74 10.53 -19.57 -8.48
N GLU A 75 11.04 -20.12 -7.38
CA GLU A 75 11.95 -21.27 -7.36
C GLU A 75 11.33 -22.39 -6.53
N VAL A 76 11.41 -23.62 -7.02
CA VAL A 76 10.98 -24.83 -6.31
C VAL A 76 12.14 -25.83 -6.29
N ASN A 77 12.66 -26.10 -5.09
CA ASN A 77 13.80 -27.00 -4.86
C ASN A 77 15.09 -26.61 -5.61
N GLY A 78 15.43 -25.33 -5.68
CA GLY A 78 16.63 -24.86 -6.38
C GLY A 78 16.41 -24.56 -7.87
N GLU A 79 15.26 -24.93 -8.43
CA GLU A 79 14.98 -24.80 -9.86
C GLU A 79 13.92 -23.74 -10.15
N PRO A 80 14.11 -22.89 -11.19
CA PRO A 80 13.09 -21.93 -11.61
C PRO A 80 11.76 -22.62 -11.94
N PHE A 81 10.67 -22.12 -11.38
CA PHE A 81 9.34 -22.68 -11.56
C PHE A 81 8.40 -21.65 -12.19
N LYS A 82 8.14 -21.83 -13.49
CA LYS A 82 7.31 -20.90 -14.28
C LYS A 82 5.83 -21.22 -14.12
N ILE A 83 5.02 -20.20 -13.85
CA ILE A 83 3.56 -20.29 -13.74
C ILE A 83 2.96 -19.17 -14.59
N GLU A 84 2.23 -19.53 -15.65
CA GLU A 84 1.55 -18.57 -16.52
C GLU A 84 0.61 -17.67 -15.70
N GLY A 85 0.72 -16.35 -15.92
CA GLY A 85 -0.06 -15.34 -15.20
C GLY A 85 0.38 -15.07 -13.75
N VAL A 86 1.46 -15.70 -13.28
CA VAL A 86 2.03 -15.46 -11.94
C VAL A 86 3.49 -15.06 -12.02
N THR A 87 4.32 -15.81 -12.76
CA THR A 87 5.73 -15.46 -12.94
C THR A 87 5.94 -14.58 -14.16
N THR A 88 6.87 -13.65 -14.07
CA THR A 88 7.45 -12.90 -15.20
C THR A 88 8.51 -13.77 -15.89
N ASP A 89 8.67 -13.59 -17.20
CA ASP A 89 9.53 -14.41 -18.07
C ASP A 89 11.03 -14.37 -17.75
#